data_AF-A0A4P9YMJ5-F1
#
_entry.id   AF-A0A4P9YMJ5-F1
#
_cell.length_a   1.000
_cell.length_b   1.000
_cell.length_c   1.000
_cell.angle_alpha   90.00
_cell.angle_beta   90.00
_cell.angle_gamma   90.00
#
_symmetry.space_group_name_H-M   'P 1'
#
loop_
_entity.id
_entity.type
_entity.pdbx_description
1 polymer ?
#
loop_
_entity_poly.entity_id
_entity_poly.type
_entity_poly.pdbx_seq_one_letter_code
_entity_poly.pdbx_strand_id
1 'polypeptide(L)'
;MNGKNEKFLGVKTRRRSSVNKIWFGDHIYAMEDPKILSILSKHNEDRIEFTDYAWEITSKNKPKNRLILVSVNEKYMYVTEPTSYRIRERIPISRFETIKISQLADNFFVISIENGCDIFLQCSGKTELISRLGQLYEAQTMEKLTVLCTNRFTFRHEKKKIRKVLFEETNEDHVLIHIFD
;
A
#
# COMPACT_ATOMS: atom_id res chain seq x y z
N MET A 1 2.17 -3.32 -22.18
CA MET A 1 0.84 -3.96 -22.33
C MET A 1 -0.12 -3.33 -21.33
N ASN A 2 -1.29 -2.93 -21.80
CA ASN A 2 -2.27 -2.09 -21.10
C ASN A 2 -2.75 -2.72 -19.78
N GLY A 3 -2.28 -2.22 -18.64
CA GLY A 3 -2.73 -2.57 -17.29
C GLY A 3 -4.12 -2.02 -16.96
N LYS A 4 -5.12 -2.28 -17.82
CA LYS A 4 -6.51 -1.89 -17.55
C LYS A 4 -7.01 -2.70 -16.35
N ASN A 5 -7.00 -2.09 -15.16
CA ASN A 5 -8.17 -1.82 -14.32
C ASN A 5 -9.30 -2.88 -14.19
N GLU A 6 -9.10 -4.17 -14.48
CA GLU A 6 -10.14 -5.21 -14.36
C GLU A 6 -10.28 -5.72 -12.92
N LYS A 7 -9.20 -5.68 -12.13
CA LYS A 7 -9.09 -6.28 -10.79
C LYS A 7 -10.13 -5.80 -9.76
N PHE A 8 -10.80 -4.67 -9.99
CA PHE A 8 -11.78 -4.07 -9.08
C PHE A 8 -13.14 -3.78 -9.71
N LEU A 9 -13.46 -4.35 -10.87
CA LEU A 9 -14.71 -4.06 -11.57
C LEU A 9 -15.91 -4.60 -10.77
N GLY A 10 -16.97 -3.79 -10.60
CA GLY A 10 -18.24 -4.23 -9.99
C GLY A 10 -18.30 -4.33 -8.46
N VAL A 11 -17.17 -4.22 -7.74
CA VAL A 11 -17.13 -4.35 -6.27
C VAL A 11 -16.72 -3.06 -5.54
N LYS A 12 -16.00 -2.15 -6.22
CA LYS A 12 -15.52 -0.88 -5.64
C LYS A 12 -15.95 0.33 -6.46
N THR A 13 -16.53 1.32 -5.80
CA THR A 13 -16.79 2.65 -6.37
C THR A 13 -15.48 3.34 -6.71
N ARG A 14 -15.33 3.75 -7.97
CA ARG A 14 -14.09 4.36 -8.47
C ARG A 14 -14.16 5.87 -8.41
N ARG A 15 -13.06 6.46 -7.96
CA ARG A 15 -12.81 7.89 -8.17
C ARG A 15 -12.66 8.16 -9.65
N ARG A 16 -13.27 9.25 -10.14
CA ARG A 16 -13.11 9.71 -11.54
C ARG A 16 -11.65 9.89 -11.93
N SER A 17 -10.81 10.38 -11.00
CA SER A 17 -9.37 10.58 -11.20
C SER A 17 -8.56 9.29 -11.40
N SER A 18 -9.11 8.11 -11.10
CA SER A 18 -8.41 6.83 -11.24
C SER A 18 -8.67 6.10 -12.56
N VAL A 19 -9.64 6.57 -13.38
CA VAL A 19 -10.10 5.84 -14.57
C VAL A 19 -9.07 5.89 -15.71
N ASN A 20 -8.34 7.00 -15.84
CA ASN A 20 -7.38 7.26 -16.93
C ASN A 20 -5.95 7.58 -16.43
N LYS A 21 -5.61 7.21 -15.19
CA LYS A 21 -4.31 7.54 -14.61
C LYS A 21 -3.21 6.66 -15.25
N ILE A 22 -2.15 7.30 -15.74
CA ILE A 22 -0.93 6.62 -16.19
C ILE A 22 -0.20 6.08 -14.96
N TRP A 23 0.27 4.83 -15.02
CA TRP A 23 1.11 4.24 -13.97
C TRP A 23 2.55 4.63 -14.23
N PHE A 24 3.11 5.49 -13.37
CA PHE A 24 4.46 6.04 -13.53
C PHE A 24 5.53 5.16 -12.86
N GLY A 25 5.17 4.38 -11.86
CA GLY A 25 6.10 3.67 -11.00
C GLY A 25 6.80 4.62 -10.05
N ASP A 26 7.70 5.48 -10.54
CA ASP A 26 8.45 6.44 -9.74
C ASP A 26 7.75 7.81 -9.70
N HIS A 27 6.86 8.04 -8.72
CA HIS A 27 6.08 9.28 -8.62
C HIS A 27 6.83 10.44 -7.95
N ILE A 28 8.02 10.18 -7.39
CA ILE A 28 8.80 11.19 -6.66
C ILE A 28 10.21 11.38 -7.21
N TYR A 29 10.52 10.78 -8.36
CA TYR A 29 11.86 10.78 -8.96
C TYR A 29 12.92 10.23 -7.98
N ALA A 30 12.58 9.17 -7.24
CA ALA A 30 13.45 8.55 -6.26
C ALA A 30 14.73 7.99 -6.87
N MET A 31 14.69 7.56 -8.14
CA MET A 31 15.88 7.14 -8.88
C MET A 31 16.87 8.28 -9.15
N GLU A 32 16.47 9.55 -8.97
CA GLU A 32 17.35 10.72 -9.10
C GLU A 32 17.96 11.14 -7.75
N ASP A 33 17.49 10.60 -6.62
CA ASP A 33 18.02 10.93 -5.29
C ASP A 33 19.19 10.00 -4.90
N PRO A 34 20.44 10.52 -4.78
CA PRO A 34 21.61 9.70 -4.46
C PRO A 34 21.52 8.99 -3.11
N LYS A 35 20.78 9.54 -2.13
CA LYS A 35 20.60 8.91 -0.82
C LYS A 35 19.69 7.69 -0.92
N ILE A 36 18.62 7.79 -1.71
CA ILE A 36 17.73 6.65 -1.96
C ILE A 36 18.50 5.56 -2.71
N LEU A 37 19.22 5.93 -3.78
CA LEU A 37 20.07 4.99 -4.53
C LEU A 37 21.09 4.28 -3.63
N SER A 38 21.72 5.00 -2.70
CA SER A 38 22.66 4.42 -1.73
C SER A 38 21.99 3.43 -0.76
N ILE A 39 20.73 3.63 -0.41
CA ILE A 39 19.98 2.70 0.44
C ILE A 39 19.57 1.46 -0.37
N LEU A 40 19.11 1.65 -1.60
CA LEU A 40 18.76 0.56 -2.52
C LEU A 40 19.97 -0.33 -2.81
N SER A 41 21.12 0.26 -3.11
CA SER A 41 22.34 -0.50 -3.41
C SER A 41 22.82 -1.36 -2.25
N LYS A 42 22.65 -0.91 -0.99
CA LYS A 42 22.93 -1.71 0.22
C LYS A 42 22.06 -2.96 0.33
N HIS A 43 20.94 -2.99 -0.37
CA HIS A 43 20.01 -4.10 -0.40
C HIS A 43 19.95 -4.81 -1.75
N ASN A 44 20.95 -4.61 -2.62
CA ASN A 44 21.02 -5.17 -3.98
C ASN A 44 19.85 -4.77 -4.88
N GLU A 45 19.27 -3.60 -4.61
CA GLU A 45 18.21 -3.01 -5.43
C GLU A 45 18.81 -1.94 -6.35
N ASP A 46 18.49 -2.01 -7.63
CA ASP A 46 18.93 -1.05 -8.65
C ASP A 46 17.74 -0.45 -9.44
N ARG A 47 16.51 -0.87 -9.11
CA ARG A 47 15.28 -0.45 -9.78
C ARG A 47 14.12 -0.33 -8.81
N ILE A 48 13.26 0.64 -9.10
CA ILE A 48 12.01 0.91 -8.38
C ILE A 48 10.82 0.58 -9.29
N GLU A 49 9.87 -0.18 -8.76
CA GLU A 49 8.60 -0.51 -9.43
C GLU A 49 7.46 0.39 -8.99
N PHE A 50 7.55 0.90 -7.76
CA PHE A 50 6.62 1.89 -7.25
C PHE A 50 7.31 2.74 -6.19
N THR A 51 7.11 4.05 -6.23
CA THR A 51 7.34 4.91 -5.08
C THR A 51 6.36 6.08 -5.06
N ASP A 52 5.85 6.39 -3.87
CA ASP A 52 4.97 7.53 -3.61
C ASP A 52 4.99 7.83 -2.10
N TYR A 53 4.61 9.05 -1.75
CA TYR A 53 4.32 9.39 -0.36
C TYR A 53 3.00 8.76 0.07
N ALA A 54 2.93 8.37 1.35
CA ALA A 54 1.75 7.79 1.96
C ALA A 54 1.59 8.26 3.40
N TRP A 55 0.34 8.26 3.88
CA TRP A 55 0.03 8.46 5.28
C TRP A 55 -0.25 7.13 5.95
N GLU A 56 0.54 6.79 6.95
CA GLU A 56 0.33 5.59 7.76
C GLU A 56 -0.52 5.92 8.99
N ILE A 57 -1.60 5.19 9.18
CA ILE A 57 -2.47 5.32 10.35
C ILE A 57 -1.89 4.51 11.51
N THR A 58 -1.27 5.20 12.46
CA THR A 58 -0.57 4.58 13.60
C THR A 58 -1.50 4.12 14.73
N SER A 59 -0.94 3.44 15.76
CA SER A 59 -1.68 2.98 16.95
C SER A 59 -2.41 4.11 17.67
N LYS A 60 -1.85 5.32 17.59
CA LYS A 60 -2.42 6.52 18.22
C LYS A 60 -3.50 7.17 17.35
N ASN A 61 -3.93 6.53 16.25
CA ASN A 61 -4.79 7.09 15.20
C ASN A 61 -4.27 8.41 14.61
N LYS A 62 -2.98 8.71 14.80
CA LYS A 62 -2.34 9.87 14.22
C LYS A 62 -1.66 9.47 12.92
N PRO A 63 -2.01 10.10 11.78
CA PRO A 63 -1.35 9.82 10.52
C PRO A 63 0.12 10.24 10.61
N LYS A 64 1.02 9.42 10.07
CA LYS A 64 2.44 9.75 9.90
C LYS A 64 2.80 9.68 8.43
N ASN A 65 3.52 10.69 7.94
CA ASN A 65 4.00 10.68 6.57
C ASN A 65 5.10 9.62 6.40
N ARG A 66 5.04 8.88 5.31
CA ARG A 66 5.96 7.80 4.92
C ARG A 66 6.27 7.91 3.46
N LEU A 67 7.46 7.44 3.08
CA LEU A 67 7.76 7.13 1.69
C LEU A 67 7.66 5.61 1.52
N ILE A 68 6.81 5.19 0.59
CA ILE A 68 6.66 3.80 0.18
C ILE A 68 7.54 3.57 -1.03
N LEU A 69 8.29 2.47 -1.02
CA LEU A 69 9.15 2.09 -2.13
C LEU A 69 9.04 0.58 -2.34
N VAL A 70 8.78 0.18 -3.58
CA VAL A 70 8.69 -1.23 -3.99
C VAL A 70 9.77 -1.48 -5.02
N SER A 71 10.56 -2.52 -4.78
CA SER A 71 11.74 -2.84 -5.58
C SER A 71 11.53 -4.05 -6.48
N VAL A 72 12.37 -4.18 -7.52
CA VAL A 72 12.29 -5.29 -8.50
C VAL A 72 13.00 -6.54 -8.02
N ASN A 73 14.24 -6.41 -7.54
CA ASN A 73 15.18 -7.54 -7.54
C ASN A 73 14.86 -8.47 -6.39
N GLU A 74 14.89 -7.95 -5.17
CA GLU A 74 14.59 -8.73 -3.99
C GLU A 74 13.08 -8.76 -3.70
N LYS A 75 12.29 -7.95 -4.45
CA LYS A 75 10.83 -7.84 -4.35
C LYS A 75 10.38 -7.58 -2.91
N TYR A 76 10.86 -6.46 -2.38
CA TYR A 76 10.50 -5.97 -1.06
C TYR A 76 9.62 -4.73 -1.17
N MET A 77 8.79 -4.53 -0.16
CA MET A 77 8.22 -3.22 0.15
C MET A 77 9.01 -2.60 1.30
N TYR A 78 9.40 -1.34 1.11
CA TYR A 78 10.06 -0.51 2.10
C TYR A 78 9.10 0.57 2.57
N VAL A 79 9.05 0.76 3.88
CA VAL A 79 8.39 1.89 4.52
C VAL A 79 9.47 2.73 5.19
N THR A 80 9.65 3.96 4.74
CA THR A 80 10.73 4.83 5.21
C THR A 80 10.21 6.16 5.73
N GLU A 81 11.02 6.83 6.56
CA GLU A 81 10.81 8.24 6.89
C GLU A 81 11.12 9.12 5.67
N PRO A 82 10.25 10.07 5.28
CA PRO A 82 10.30 10.72 3.97
C PRO A 82 11.51 11.63 3.74
N THR A 83 12.19 12.10 4.79
CA THR A 83 13.32 13.03 4.67
C THR A 83 14.67 12.38 4.97
N SER A 84 14.72 11.52 6.00
CA SER A 84 15.95 10.82 6.37
C SER A 84 16.14 9.51 5.61
N TYR A 85 15.10 9.04 4.90
CA TYR A 85 15.01 7.74 4.24
C TYR A 85 15.33 6.57 5.18
N ARG A 86 15.25 6.77 6.49
CA ARG A 86 15.46 5.71 7.47
C ARG A 86 14.39 4.66 7.25
N ILE A 87 14.83 3.43 6.98
CA ILE A 87 13.95 2.27 6.86
C ILE A 87 13.33 2.00 8.22
N ARG A 88 12.01 2.14 8.28
CA ARG A 88 11.21 1.69 9.42
C ARG A 88 10.91 0.21 9.28
N GLU A 89 10.51 -0.20 8.09
CA GLU A 89 10.12 -1.57 7.80
C GLU A 89 10.56 -1.97 6.40
N ARG A 90 11.09 -3.18 6.27
CA ARG A 90 11.47 -3.82 5.01
C ARG A 90 10.80 -5.19 5.00
N ILE A 91 9.85 -5.39 4.09
CA ILE A 91 8.96 -6.55 4.12
C ILE A 91 9.07 -7.32 2.80
N PRO A 92 9.43 -8.61 2.84
CA PRO A 92 9.33 -9.46 1.66
C PRO A 92 7.87 -9.51 1.18
N ILE A 93 7.64 -9.26 -0.10
CA ILE A 93 6.27 -9.25 -0.65
C ILE A 93 5.59 -10.62 -0.45
N SER A 94 6.36 -11.72 -0.53
CA SER A 94 5.87 -13.08 -0.25
C SER A 94 5.22 -13.27 1.13
N ARG A 95 5.49 -12.39 2.11
CA ARG A 95 4.86 -12.43 3.44
C ARG A 95 3.50 -11.72 3.51
N PHE A 96 3.00 -11.18 2.40
CA PHE A 96 1.69 -10.55 2.39
C PHE A 96 0.60 -11.62 2.36
N GLU A 97 -0.35 -11.54 3.29
CA GLU A 97 -1.49 -12.47 3.36
C GLU A 97 -2.69 -11.96 2.55
N THR A 98 -3.06 -10.70 2.78
CA THR A 98 -4.26 -10.11 2.18
C THR A 98 -4.13 -8.60 2.15
N ILE A 99 -4.59 -7.96 1.08
CA ILE A 99 -4.80 -6.52 1.02
C ILE A 99 -6.29 -6.24 1.26
N LYS A 100 -6.62 -5.38 2.21
CA LYS A 100 -8.01 -5.02 2.56
C LYS A 100 -8.29 -3.59 2.12
N ILE A 101 -9.40 -3.38 1.41
CA ILE A 101 -9.84 -2.08 0.92
C ILE A 101 -11.33 -1.89 1.19
N SER A 102 -11.76 -0.64 1.34
CA SER A 102 -13.19 -0.29 1.32
C SER A 102 -13.80 -0.51 -0.06
N GLN A 103 -15.13 -0.52 -0.13
CA GLN A 103 -15.90 -0.42 -1.37
C GLN A 103 -16.03 1.02 -1.86
N LEU A 104 -15.67 2.01 -1.03
CA LEU A 104 -15.85 3.43 -1.31
C LEU A 104 -14.76 4.00 -2.21
N ALA A 105 -15.02 5.18 -2.76
CA ALA A 105 -14.08 5.96 -3.55
C ALA A 105 -13.04 6.64 -2.63
N ASP A 106 -12.15 5.85 -2.02
CA ASP A 106 -11.07 6.33 -1.15
C ASP A 106 -9.65 5.88 -1.57
N ASN A 107 -8.63 6.35 -0.85
CA ASN A 107 -7.22 5.98 -1.00
C ASN A 107 -6.69 5.08 0.13
N PHE A 108 -7.55 4.57 0.99
CA PHE A 108 -7.18 3.79 2.15
C PHE A 108 -7.09 2.29 1.83
N PHE A 109 -6.16 1.61 2.48
CA PHE A 109 -5.97 0.16 2.40
C PHE A 109 -5.15 -0.35 3.58
N VAL A 110 -5.30 -1.63 3.89
CA VAL A 110 -4.46 -2.35 4.86
C VAL A 110 -3.76 -3.50 4.18
N ILE A 111 -2.46 -3.69 4.45
CA ILE A 111 -1.71 -4.87 4.06
C ILE A 111 -1.54 -5.76 5.30
N SER A 112 -2.12 -6.96 5.28
CA SER A 112 -1.92 -7.96 6.33
C SER A 112 -0.63 -8.75 6.11
N ILE A 113 0.19 -8.87 7.15
CA ILE A 113 1.55 -9.42 7.08
C ILE A 113 1.67 -10.69 7.90
N GLU A 114 2.13 -11.77 7.29
CA GLU A 114 2.35 -13.05 7.95
C GLU A 114 3.25 -12.91 9.18
N ASN A 115 2.75 -13.40 10.33
CA ASN A 115 3.42 -13.33 11.63
C ASN A 115 3.89 -11.91 12.03
N GLY A 116 3.23 -10.87 11.48
CA GLY A 116 3.60 -9.46 11.61
C GLY A 116 2.45 -8.56 12.04
N CYS A 117 2.73 -7.26 12.09
CA CYS A 117 1.69 -6.25 12.25
C CYS A 117 1.22 -5.82 10.85
N ASP A 118 -0.07 -5.59 10.71
CA ASP A 118 -0.67 -5.10 9.48
C ASP A 118 -0.33 -3.60 9.30
N ILE A 119 -0.16 -3.15 8.06
CA ILE A 119 0.16 -1.75 7.74
C ILE A 119 -1.08 -1.08 7.16
N PHE A 120 -1.58 -0.04 7.85
CA PHE A 120 -2.71 0.77 7.40
C PHE A 120 -2.23 2.07 6.73
N LEU A 121 -2.45 2.19 5.42
CA LEU A 121 -1.98 3.30 4.60
C LEU A 121 -3.12 4.04 3.90
N GLN A 122 -2.86 5.32 3.63
CA GLN A 122 -3.53 6.13 2.63
C GLN A 122 -2.50 6.57 1.59
N CYS A 123 -2.70 6.21 0.32
CA CYS A 123 -1.76 6.53 -0.76
C CYS A 123 -2.50 6.93 -2.05
N SER A 124 -2.01 7.98 -2.71
CA SER A 124 -2.61 8.47 -3.97
C SER A 124 -2.49 7.44 -5.10
N GLY A 125 -1.38 6.70 -5.12
CA GLY A 125 -1.10 5.59 -6.01
C GLY A 125 -1.70 4.25 -5.58
N LYS A 126 -2.70 4.19 -4.67
CA LYS A 126 -3.25 2.94 -4.12
C LYS A 126 -3.49 1.84 -5.18
N THR A 127 -4.20 2.16 -6.27
CA THR A 127 -4.56 1.17 -7.29
C THR A 127 -3.32 0.59 -7.99
N GLU A 128 -2.37 1.46 -8.32
CA GLU A 128 -1.12 1.10 -8.97
C GLU A 128 -0.25 0.25 -8.04
N LEU A 129 -0.06 0.70 -6.80
CA LEU A 129 0.66 -0.04 -5.76
C LEU A 129 0.07 -1.43 -5.54
N ILE A 130 -1.24 -1.56 -5.32
CA ILE A 130 -1.89 -2.87 -5.09
C ILE A 130 -1.77 -3.77 -6.32
N SER A 131 -1.86 -3.20 -7.53
CA SER A 131 -1.66 -3.97 -8.76
C SER A 131 -0.23 -4.52 -8.83
N ARG A 132 0.76 -3.66 -8.57
CA ARG A 132 2.17 -4.03 -8.63
C ARG A 132 2.56 -5.04 -7.56
N LEU A 133 2.10 -4.85 -6.33
CA LEU A 133 2.28 -5.82 -5.24
C LEU A 133 1.69 -7.19 -5.62
N GLY A 134 0.51 -7.21 -6.25
CA GLY A 134 -0.09 -8.46 -6.72
C GLY A 134 0.74 -9.19 -7.78
N GLN A 135 1.29 -8.46 -8.75
CA GLN A 135 2.16 -9.03 -9.79
C GLN A 135 3.46 -9.58 -9.21
N LEU A 136 4.09 -8.84 -8.31
CA LEU A 136 5.34 -9.25 -7.65
C LEU A 136 5.13 -10.45 -6.73
N TYR A 137 4.00 -10.48 -6.01
CA TYR A 137 3.61 -11.62 -5.18
C TYR A 137 3.42 -12.89 -6.00
N GLU A 138 2.60 -12.84 -7.07
CA GLU A 138 2.36 -13.99 -7.96
C GLU A 138 3.65 -14.50 -8.60
N ALA A 139 4.56 -13.59 -8.97
CA ALA A 139 5.88 -13.94 -9.47
C ALA A 139 6.84 -14.54 -8.42
N GLN A 140 6.53 -14.49 -7.12
CA GLN A 140 7.33 -15.13 -6.06
C GLN A 140 6.71 -16.43 -5.56
N THR A 141 5.40 -16.46 -5.40
CA THR A 141 4.69 -17.53 -4.70
C THR A 141 3.96 -18.48 -5.64
N MET A 142 3.79 -18.11 -6.92
CA MET A 142 2.90 -18.78 -7.88
C MET A 142 1.42 -18.75 -7.45
N GLU A 143 1.06 -17.89 -6.51
CA GLU A 143 -0.30 -17.70 -6.00
C GLU A 143 -0.76 -16.24 -6.18
N LYS A 144 -2.09 -16.03 -6.25
CA LYS A 144 -2.64 -14.67 -6.36
C LYS A 144 -2.78 -14.03 -4.98
N LEU A 145 -2.22 -12.84 -4.80
CA LEU A 145 -2.43 -12.06 -3.58
C LEU A 145 -3.91 -11.69 -3.43
N THR A 146 -4.52 -12.14 -2.34
CA THR A 146 -5.93 -11.92 -2.04
C THR A 146 -6.18 -10.43 -1.77
N VAL A 147 -7.25 -9.90 -2.38
CA VAL A 147 -7.74 -8.54 -2.09
C VAL A 147 -9.17 -8.60 -1.57
N LEU A 148 -9.36 -8.27 -0.30
CA LEU A 148 -10.66 -8.22 0.36
C LEU A 148 -11.26 -6.81 0.20
N CYS A 149 -12.44 -6.72 -0.41
CA CYS A 149 -13.16 -5.45 -0.59
C CYS A 149 -14.42 -5.42 0.28
N THR A 150 -14.36 -4.69 1.38
CA THR A 150 -15.46 -4.55 2.35
C THR A 150 -15.28 -3.26 3.15
N ASN A 151 -16.38 -2.62 3.51
CA ASN A 151 -16.36 -1.41 4.33
C ASN A 151 -16.05 -1.70 5.80
N ARG A 152 -16.06 -2.97 6.23
CA ARG A 152 -15.76 -3.36 7.61
C ARG A 152 -14.82 -4.54 7.67
N PHE A 153 -13.69 -4.38 8.36
CA PHE A 153 -12.73 -5.46 8.56
C PHE A 153 -11.90 -5.26 9.83
N THR A 154 -11.17 -6.30 10.23
CA THR A 154 -10.18 -6.25 11.32
C THR A 154 -8.77 -6.15 10.77
N PHE A 155 -7.85 -5.61 11.56
CA PHE A 155 -6.42 -5.58 11.25
C PHE A 155 -5.58 -5.71 12.53
N ARG A 156 -4.41 -6.35 12.40
CA ARG A 156 -3.43 -6.52 13.49
C ARG A 156 -2.59 -5.27 13.65
N HIS A 157 -2.99 -4.36 14.51
CA HIS A 157 -2.23 -3.13 14.75
C HIS A 157 -0.90 -3.42 15.45
N GLU A 158 -0.93 -4.31 16.43
CA GLU A 158 0.24 -4.84 17.15
C GLU A 158 0.08 -6.37 17.28
N LYS A 159 1.17 -7.10 17.57
CA LYS A 159 1.18 -8.58 17.65
C LYS A 159 0.03 -9.19 18.45
N LYS A 160 -0.48 -8.48 19.47
CA LYS A 160 -1.60 -8.93 20.32
C LYS A 160 -2.80 -7.98 20.31
N LYS A 161 -2.80 -6.94 19.47
CA LYS A 161 -3.88 -5.95 19.41
C LYS A 161 -4.50 -5.94 18.02
N ILE A 162 -5.69 -6.52 17.94
CA ILE A 162 -6.55 -6.50 16.74
C ILE A 162 -7.51 -5.33 16.90
N ARG A 163 -7.67 -4.52 15.85
CA ARG A 163 -8.61 -3.41 15.81
C ARG A 163 -9.62 -3.63 14.69
N LYS A 164 -10.79 -3.03 14.82
CA LYS A 164 -11.83 -3.03 13.77
C LYS A 164 -11.83 -1.67 13.09
N VAL A 165 -12.04 -1.66 11.78
CA VAL A 165 -12.28 -0.44 11.03
C VAL A 165 -13.61 -0.52 10.29
N LEU A 166 -14.31 0.61 10.24
CA LEU A 166 -15.51 0.83 9.44
C LEU A 166 -15.33 2.08 8.59
N PHE A 167 -15.58 1.94 7.30
CA PHE A 167 -15.61 3.03 6.32
C PHE A 167 -17.06 3.40 6.02
N GLU A 168 -17.41 4.66 6.23
CA GLU A 168 -18.75 5.19 5.95
C GLU A 168 -18.64 6.33 4.94
N GLU A 169 -19.50 6.28 3.93
CA GLU A 169 -19.68 7.39 2.99
C GLU A 169 -20.60 8.42 3.63
N THR A 170 -20.22 9.69 3.53
CA THR A 170 -21.09 10.79 3.96
C THR A 170 -21.69 11.49 2.74
N ASN A 171 -22.65 12.37 2.99
CA ASN A 171 -23.39 13.08 1.94
C ASN A 171 -22.53 14.03 1.07
N GLU A 172 -21.24 14.21 1.36
CA GLU A 172 -20.33 15.18 0.72
C GLU A 172 -19.14 14.52 -0.01
N ASP A 173 -19.28 13.29 -0.50
CA ASP A 173 -18.18 12.51 -1.10
C ASP A 173 -16.97 12.32 -0.16
N HIS A 174 -17.17 12.57 1.14
CA HIS A 174 -16.18 12.33 2.18
C HIS A 174 -16.35 10.91 2.75
N VAL A 175 -15.23 10.32 3.15
CA VAL A 175 -15.21 9.00 3.78
C VAL A 175 -14.80 9.17 5.23
N LEU A 176 -15.68 8.80 6.14
CA LEU A 176 -15.39 8.69 7.56
C LEU A 176 -14.79 7.32 7.87
N ILE A 177 -13.80 7.31 8.75
CA ILE A 177 -13.08 6.10 9.17
C ILE A 177 -13.22 5.98 10.68
N HIS A 178 -13.96 4.97 11.12
CA HIS A 178 -14.11 4.65 12.52
C HIS A 178 -13.17 3.50 12.86
N ILE A 179 -12.27 3.72 13.82
CA ILE A 179 -11.33 2.69 14.26
C ILE A 179 -11.59 2.36 15.73
N PHE A 180 -11.97 1.11 15.97
CA PHE A 180 -12.36 0.57 17.27
C PHE A 180 -11.29 -0.40 17.78
N ASP A 181 -11.15 -0.46 19.10
CA ASP A 181 -10.37 -1.50 19.77
C ASP A 181 -11.16 -2.81 19.90
#